data_AF-A0A958QYT4-F1
#
_entry.id   AF-A0A958QYT4-F1
#
_cell.length_a   1.000
_cell.length_b   1.000
_cell.length_c   1.000
_cell.angle_alpha   90.00
_cell.angle_beta   90.00
_cell.angle_gamma   90.00
#
_symmetry.space_group_name_H-M   'P 1'
#
loop_
_entity.id
_entity.type
_entity.pdbx_description
1 polymer ?
#
loop_
_entity_poly.entity_id
_entity_poly.type
_entity_poly.pdbx_seq_one_letter_code
_entity_poly.pdbx_strand_id
1 'polypeptide(L)'
;MLKNRTQRWLVLGKLFIFPAFGYLFLLLPFLSMSCQRDKVGGVITYVLPWPDEQGEYHLEEVEIKTLNHADRLEGAAAKVYLRSGVENGEFTGDIVKPRLTKKGSRRYMATDFESALAISIYKHFEKLQELDRELGIESQLPWPRRVGIQMNIRSQGGGIEHSNAHYVPQWDAILISPTHFEGLPMALNAGIIAHEHFHAHFQAMVVAPLAQSWIQKGGGEDGLESEIENQSELKARQINLLLLRAWNEGMADFWGYLYSGDPTFMDKTYKNEMKGRRLDKGSFLFPNRNGFVYQLKGKATQEGRRCGRPICLSYQLGSRIARLLKNAMDIEVGGKFLPLGNGGIDPKNLEEAKKRSARRLISGLARLKESLLKIENEESVQPGLALQEIFLSEKQLPSELCKLLYVAGDNEFFEHFRSACVNSAPN
;
A
#
# COMPACT_ATOMS: atom_id res chain seq x y z
N MET A 1 -26.40 -15.16 -59.35
CA MET A 1 -27.72 -14.61 -59.72
C MET A 1 -28.06 -13.55 -58.68
N LEU A 2 -28.37 -12.28 -58.89
CA LEU A 2 -28.62 -11.34 -60.01
C LEU A 2 -28.11 -9.97 -59.50
N LYS A 3 -27.18 -9.26 -60.17
CA LYS A 3 -27.36 -8.26 -61.26
C LYS A 3 -28.16 -6.96 -60.92
N ASN A 4 -27.41 -5.85 -60.91
CA ASN A 4 -27.63 -4.54 -61.58
C ASN A 4 -28.84 -3.64 -61.29
N ARG A 5 -28.54 -2.36 -60.99
CA ARG A 5 -29.00 -1.11 -61.66
C ARG A 5 -28.19 0.09 -61.09
N THR A 6 -27.29 0.82 -61.77
CA THR A 6 -27.41 1.82 -62.88
C THR A 6 -28.68 2.69 -62.78
N GLN A 7 -28.70 4.03 -62.89
CA GLN A 7 -27.81 5.02 -63.51
C GLN A 7 -28.34 6.46 -63.20
N ARG A 8 -27.45 7.46 -63.24
CA ARG A 8 -27.60 8.88 -63.68
C ARG A 8 -28.62 9.81 -63.00
N TRP A 9 -28.16 11.00 -62.58
CA TRP A 9 -28.36 12.25 -63.33
C TRP A 9 -27.30 13.30 -62.95
N LEU A 10 -26.76 13.92 -63.99
CA LEU A 10 -25.78 15.01 -64.02
C LEU A 10 -26.58 16.24 -64.47
N VAL A 11 -26.62 17.32 -63.69
CA VAL A 11 -27.00 18.64 -64.21
C VAL A 11 -26.04 19.67 -63.63
N LEU A 12 -25.36 20.34 -64.58
CA LEU A 12 -24.44 21.45 -64.41
C LEU A 12 -25.17 22.70 -63.87
N GLY A 13 -24.57 23.34 -62.87
CA GLY A 13 -24.92 24.68 -62.41
C GLY A 13 -23.65 25.54 -62.26
N LYS A 14 -23.54 26.55 -63.12
CA LYS A 14 -22.44 27.54 -63.26
C LYS A 14 -22.07 28.20 -61.91
N LEU A 15 -20.79 28.19 -61.53
CA LEU A 15 -19.80 29.25 -61.77
C LEU A 15 -20.21 30.65 -61.24
N PHE A 16 -19.83 30.93 -59.98
CA PHE A 16 -19.53 32.28 -59.49
C PHE A 16 -18.24 32.18 -58.67
N ILE A 17 -17.11 32.44 -59.34
CA ILE A 17 -15.78 32.54 -58.72
C ILE A 17 -15.61 34.00 -58.32
N PHE A 18 -15.86 34.32 -57.04
CA PHE A 18 -15.46 35.58 -56.44
C PHE A 18 -13.97 35.53 -56.03
N PRO A 19 -13.20 36.63 -56.15
CA PRO A 19 -11.79 36.66 -55.80
C PRO A 19 -11.63 36.80 -54.29
N ALA A 20 -11.75 35.69 -53.55
CA ALA A 20 -11.48 35.63 -52.11
C ALA A 20 -10.16 34.90 -51.79
N PHE A 21 -9.28 34.69 -52.78
CA PHE A 21 -8.02 33.98 -52.61
C PHE A 21 -6.85 34.84 -52.08
N GLY A 22 -7.04 36.14 -51.88
CA GLY A 22 -5.99 37.04 -51.41
C GLY A 22 -5.79 37.13 -49.90
N TYR A 23 -6.82 36.84 -49.09
CA TYR A 23 -6.78 37.00 -47.63
C TYR A 23 -6.64 35.69 -46.85
N LEU A 24 -6.84 34.53 -47.50
CA LEU A 24 -6.76 33.23 -46.84
C LEU A 24 -5.30 32.80 -46.55
N PHE A 25 -4.32 33.34 -47.30
CA PHE A 25 -2.90 33.03 -47.09
C PHE A 25 -2.22 33.86 -45.99
N LEU A 26 -2.82 34.96 -45.54
CA LEU A 26 -2.28 35.82 -44.47
C LEU A 26 -2.69 35.37 -43.05
N LEU A 27 -3.70 34.50 -42.92
CA LEU A 27 -4.12 33.95 -41.61
C LEU A 27 -3.54 32.55 -41.31
N LEU A 28 -2.99 31.85 -42.31
CA LEU A 28 -2.32 30.57 -42.12
C LEU A 28 -1.12 30.57 -41.15
N PRO A 29 -0.24 31.61 -41.12
CA PRO A 29 0.87 31.60 -40.17
C PRO A 29 0.41 31.83 -38.71
N PHE A 30 -0.72 32.50 -38.47
CA PHE A 30 -1.25 32.72 -37.12
C PHE A 30 -1.88 31.46 -36.52
N LEU A 31 -2.44 30.56 -37.35
CA LEU A 31 -2.93 29.25 -36.90
C LEU A 31 -1.79 28.29 -36.53
N SER A 32 -0.58 28.49 -37.08
CA SER A 32 0.60 27.68 -36.72
C SER A 32 1.35 28.12 -35.45
N MET A 33 1.03 29.29 -34.87
CA MET A 33 1.71 29.78 -33.65
C MET A 33 0.94 29.48 -32.34
N SER A 34 -0.26 28.88 -32.39
CA SER A 34 -1.13 28.78 -31.22
C SER A 34 -1.04 27.48 -30.41
N CYS A 35 -0.08 26.58 -30.65
CA CYS A 35 0.04 25.35 -29.86
C CYS A 35 1.47 24.79 -29.75
N GLN A 36 2.48 25.65 -29.62
CA GLN A 36 3.65 25.23 -28.85
C GLN A 36 3.20 25.15 -27.39
N ARG A 37 2.60 24.01 -27.01
CA ARG A 37 2.69 23.56 -25.62
C ARG A 37 4.18 23.57 -25.34
N ASP A 38 4.64 24.55 -24.57
CA ASP A 38 5.97 24.54 -24.01
C ASP A 38 6.16 23.15 -23.43
N LYS A 39 6.94 22.31 -24.11
CA LYS A 39 7.53 21.15 -23.47
C LYS A 39 8.35 21.80 -22.39
N VAL A 40 7.83 21.82 -21.16
CA VAL A 40 8.51 22.35 -19.99
C VAL A 40 9.76 21.49 -19.86
N GLY A 41 10.83 21.90 -20.54
CA GLY A 41 12.09 21.21 -20.55
C GLY A 41 12.72 21.44 -19.20
N GLY A 42 12.68 20.45 -18.33
CA GLY A 42 13.28 20.49 -17.00
C GLY A 42 12.38 19.88 -15.94
N VAL A 43 13.01 19.46 -14.84
CA VAL A 43 12.33 18.92 -13.67
C VAL A 43 11.47 20.00 -13.02
N ILE A 44 10.20 19.67 -12.74
CA ILE A 44 9.27 20.55 -12.03
C ILE A 44 9.40 20.28 -10.54
N THR A 45 9.49 21.34 -9.74
CA THR A 45 9.55 21.26 -8.28
C THR A 45 8.26 21.78 -7.65
N TYR A 46 7.85 21.13 -6.56
CA TYR A 46 6.66 21.46 -5.79
C TYR A 46 7.05 21.74 -4.35
N VAL A 47 6.47 22.77 -3.73
CA VAL A 47 6.60 23.02 -2.29
C VAL A 47 5.47 22.30 -1.56
N LEU A 48 5.78 21.25 -0.81
CA LEU A 48 4.80 20.36 -0.17
C LEU A 48 5.19 20.05 1.29
N PRO A 49 4.22 19.70 2.15
CA PRO A 49 4.52 19.05 3.43
C PRO A 49 5.17 17.68 3.16
N TRP A 50 6.38 17.47 3.64
CA TRP A 50 7.17 16.25 3.41
C TRP A 50 7.84 15.80 4.71
N PRO A 51 7.89 14.47 4.99
CA PRO A 51 8.56 13.97 6.18
C PRO A 51 10.08 14.03 6.04
N ASP A 52 10.76 14.46 7.11
CA ASP A 52 12.20 14.28 7.27
C ASP A 52 12.57 12.83 7.64
N GLU A 53 13.86 12.60 7.90
CA GLU A 53 14.38 11.30 8.33
C GLU A 53 13.84 10.83 9.70
N GLN A 54 13.31 11.74 10.51
CA GLN A 54 12.65 11.46 11.79
C GLN A 54 11.13 11.30 11.64
N GLY A 55 10.62 11.45 10.42
CA GLY A 55 9.20 11.40 10.09
C GLY A 55 8.44 12.68 10.43
N GLU A 56 9.11 13.77 10.80
CA GLU A 56 8.48 15.06 11.09
C GLU A 56 8.24 15.84 9.79
N TYR A 57 7.05 16.45 9.68
CA TYR A 57 6.61 17.06 8.43
C TYR A 57 6.94 18.55 8.38
N HIS A 58 7.61 18.97 7.31
CA HIS A 58 7.89 20.37 7.04
C HIS A 58 7.70 20.68 5.55
N LEU A 59 7.65 21.98 5.20
CA LEU A 59 7.55 22.37 3.79
C LEU A 59 8.89 22.19 3.10
N GLU A 60 8.94 21.29 2.13
CA GLU A 60 10.12 21.01 1.32
C GLU A 60 9.86 21.24 -0.17
N GLU A 61 10.93 21.54 -0.91
CA GLU A 61 10.92 21.50 -2.37
C GLU A 61 11.19 20.08 -2.86
N VAL A 62 10.15 19.43 -3.39
CA VAL A 62 10.24 18.08 -3.92
C VAL A 62 10.13 18.08 -5.44
N GLU A 63 10.99 17.31 -6.09
CA GLU A 63 10.93 17.09 -7.54
C GLU A 63 9.89 16.02 -7.87
N ILE A 64 9.05 16.22 -8.88
CA ILE A 64 8.19 15.16 -9.43
C ILE A 64 8.58 14.92 -10.88
N LYS A 65 9.06 13.71 -11.19
CA LYS A 65 9.69 13.35 -12.47
C LYS A 65 8.72 12.70 -13.45
N THR A 66 7.69 12.04 -12.92
CA THR A 66 6.79 11.16 -13.69
C THR A 66 5.49 11.84 -14.10
N LEU A 67 5.24 13.08 -13.68
CA LEU A 67 4.06 13.84 -14.09
C LEU A 67 4.16 14.27 -15.55
N ASN A 68 3.08 14.01 -16.30
CA ASN A 68 3.00 14.44 -17.70
C ASN A 68 2.70 15.93 -17.83
N HIS A 69 1.92 16.48 -16.89
CA HIS A 69 1.47 17.86 -16.89
C HIS A 69 1.34 18.39 -15.47
N ALA A 70 1.60 19.69 -15.26
CA ALA A 70 1.48 20.31 -13.94
C ALA A 70 0.02 20.54 -13.51
N ASP A 71 -0.91 20.61 -14.46
CA ASP A 71 -2.32 20.93 -14.25
C ASP A 71 -3.21 19.68 -14.05
N ARG A 72 -2.64 18.47 -14.11
CA ARG A 72 -3.34 17.21 -13.92
C ARG A 72 -2.46 16.21 -13.18
N LEU A 73 -2.97 15.61 -12.10
CA LEU A 73 -2.25 14.60 -11.33
C LEU A 73 -2.40 13.19 -11.93
N GLU A 74 -1.85 13.06 -13.13
CA GLU A 74 -1.77 11.82 -13.89
C GLU A 74 -0.38 11.70 -14.54
N GLY A 75 0.28 10.57 -14.29
CA GLY A 75 1.59 10.26 -14.83
C GLY A 75 1.91 8.78 -14.74
N ALA A 76 3.19 8.42 -14.83
CA ALA A 76 3.60 7.01 -14.81
C ALA A 76 3.43 6.35 -13.43
N ALA A 77 3.44 7.13 -12.35
CA ALA A 77 3.34 6.62 -10.99
C ALA A 77 1.88 6.48 -10.52
N ALA A 78 1.04 7.48 -10.74
CA ALA A 78 -0.32 7.46 -10.23
C ALA A 78 -1.31 8.24 -11.10
N LYS A 79 -2.59 7.91 -10.93
CA LYS A 79 -3.75 8.72 -11.31
C LYS A 79 -4.51 9.05 -10.03
N VAL A 80 -4.51 10.32 -9.65
CA VAL A 80 -5.17 10.79 -8.42
C VAL A 80 -6.54 11.34 -8.78
N TYR A 81 -7.58 10.83 -8.11
CA TYR A 81 -8.97 11.20 -8.29
C TYR A 81 -9.48 11.93 -7.05
N LEU A 82 -10.25 13.00 -7.23
CA LEU A 82 -10.85 13.75 -6.13
C LEU A 82 -12.32 13.39 -6.03
N ARG A 83 -12.82 13.12 -4.80
CA ARG A 83 -14.22 12.77 -4.54
C ARG A 83 -14.70 11.62 -5.43
N SER A 84 -13.82 10.66 -5.65
CA SER A 84 -14.14 9.45 -6.39
C SER A 84 -15.25 8.67 -5.69
N GLY A 85 -16.02 7.95 -6.49
CA GLY A 85 -17.13 7.14 -6.06
C GLY A 85 -17.10 5.77 -6.73
N VAL A 86 -18.22 5.06 -6.55
CA VAL A 86 -18.45 3.77 -7.16
C VAL A 86 -19.79 3.87 -7.88
N GLU A 87 -19.76 3.78 -9.19
CA GLU A 87 -20.96 3.81 -10.02
C GLU A 87 -21.01 2.50 -10.81
N ASN A 88 -22.11 1.76 -10.70
CA ASN A 88 -22.29 0.47 -11.37
C ASN A 88 -21.18 -0.56 -11.09
N GLY A 89 -20.57 -0.49 -9.89
CA GLY A 89 -19.49 -1.40 -9.49
C GLY A 89 -18.12 -1.04 -10.08
N GLU A 90 -18.01 0.10 -10.76
CA GLU A 90 -16.75 0.63 -11.27
C GLU A 90 -16.29 1.84 -10.45
N PHE A 91 -14.97 1.96 -10.28
CA PHE A 91 -14.35 3.11 -9.64
C PHE A 91 -14.39 4.31 -10.58
N THR A 92 -15.09 5.37 -10.18
CA THR A 92 -15.30 6.58 -10.98
C THR A 92 -14.79 7.82 -10.26
N GLY A 93 -14.49 8.89 -11.01
CA GLY A 93 -14.08 10.18 -10.46
C GLY A 93 -13.29 11.01 -11.47
N ASP A 94 -13.20 12.31 -11.20
CA ASP A 94 -12.38 13.22 -12.00
C ASP A 94 -10.93 13.20 -11.51
N ILE A 95 -9.99 13.16 -12.46
CA ILE A 95 -8.56 13.34 -12.17
C ILE A 95 -8.34 14.74 -11.61
N VAL A 96 -7.61 14.83 -10.51
CA VAL A 96 -7.38 16.10 -9.81
C VAL A 96 -6.65 17.09 -10.71
N LYS A 97 -7.20 18.31 -10.78
CA LYS A 97 -6.56 19.48 -11.38
C LYS A 97 -6.13 20.42 -10.25
N PRO A 98 -4.87 20.34 -9.78
CA PRO A 98 -4.43 21.10 -8.62
C PRO A 98 -4.45 22.61 -8.92
N ARG A 99 -4.90 23.40 -7.94
CA ARG A 99 -4.76 24.86 -7.98
C ARG A 99 -3.36 25.22 -7.50
N LEU A 100 -2.57 25.76 -8.42
CA LEU A 100 -1.15 26.03 -8.23
C LEU A 100 -0.84 27.50 -8.45
N THR A 101 0.05 28.05 -7.63
CA THR A 101 0.75 29.31 -7.91
C THR A 101 2.18 29.00 -8.32
N LYS A 102 2.67 29.70 -9.33
CA LYS A 102 4.02 29.51 -9.87
C LYS A 102 4.96 30.51 -9.20
N LYS A 103 6.03 30.03 -8.56
CA LYS A 103 7.07 30.85 -7.91
C LYS A 103 8.37 30.77 -8.71
N GLY A 104 8.53 31.61 -9.73
CA GLY A 104 9.68 31.54 -10.65
C GLY A 104 9.40 30.66 -11.87
N SER A 105 10.43 30.09 -12.50
CA SER A 105 10.27 29.38 -13.78
C SER A 105 9.80 27.93 -13.66
N ARG A 106 10.13 27.22 -12.57
CA ARG A 106 9.91 25.76 -12.42
C ARG A 106 9.39 25.29 -11.06
N ARG A 107 9.08 26.21 -10.14
CA ARG A 107 8.60 25.90 -8.80
C ARG A 107 7.11 26.23 -8.68
N TYR A 108 6.34 25.27 -8.19
CA TYR A 108 4.90 25.39 -7.98
C TYR A 108 4.57 25.20 -6.51
N MET A 109 3.54 25.87 -6.03
CA MET A 109 3.00 25.71 -4.69
C MET A 109 1.49 25.56 -4.79
N ALA A 110 0.94 24.58 -4.08
CA ALA A 110 -0.50 24.44 -3.96
C ALA A 110 -1.10 25.68 -3.28
N THR A 111 -2.17 26.23 -3.85
CA THR A 111 -2.87 27.39 -3.27
C THR A 111 -3.96 26.99 -2.30
N ASP A 112 -4.21 25.69 -2.15
CA ASP A 112 -5.20 25.13 -1.25
C ASP A 112 -4.77 23.77 -0.74
N PHE A 113 -5.42 23.34 0.33
CA PHE A 113 -5.09 22.11 1.05
C PHE A 113 -5.36 20.84 0.21
N GLU A 114 -6.45 20.78 -0.55
CA GLU A 114 -6.78 19.59 -1.36
C GLU A 114 -5.73 19.34 -2.45
N SER A 115 -5.29 20.42 -3.11
CA SER A 115 -4.19 20.37 -4.07
C SER A 115 -2.89 19.91 -3.41
N ALA A 116 -2.58 20.40 -2.19
CA ALA A 116 -1.38 19.97 -1.46
C ALA A 116 -1.43 18.47 -1.12
N LEU A 117 -2.57 17.96 -0.63
CA LEU A 117 -2.77 16.53 -0.38
C LEU A 117 -2.58 15.70 -1.65
N ALA A 118 -3.21 16.12 -2.74
CA ALA A 118 -3.21 15.38 -4.00
C ALA A 118 -1.80 15.29 -4.63
N ILE A 119 -1.02 16.38 -4.57
CA ILE A 119 0.36 16.37 -5.10
C ILE A 119 1.26 15.54 -4.18
N SER A 120 1.08 15.63 -2.86
CA SER A 120 1.89 14.87 -1.89
C SER A 120 1.68 13.37 -2.05
N ILE A 121 0.43 12.91 -2.18
CA ILE A 121 0.16 11.49 -2.42
C ILE A 121 0.72 11.02 -3.76
N TYR A 122 0.61 11.83 -4.83
CA TYR A 122 1.25 11.50 -6.10
C TYR A 122 2.76 11.30 -5.92
N LYS A 123 3.42 12.21 -5.20
CA LYS A 123 4.86 12.12 -4.93
C LYS A 123 5.23 10.85 -4.14
N HIS A 124 4.39 10.44 -3.18
CA HIS A 124 4.60 9.18 -2.47
C HIS A 124 4.52 7.97 -3.40
N PHE A 125 3.54 7.92 -4.31
CA PHE A 125 3.46 6.83 -5.30
C PHE A 125 4.61 6.84 -6.30
N GLU A 126 5.15 7.99 -6.68
CA GLU A 126 6.39 8.04 -7.47
C GLU A 126 7.56 7.39 -6.72
N LYS A 127 7.70 7.70 -5.42
CA LYS A 127 8.72 7.09 -4.57
C LYS A 127 8.51 5.59 -4.37
N LEU A 128 7.26 5.13 -4.23
CA LEU A 128 6.93 3.72 -4.13
C LEU A 128 7.20 2.98 -5.45
N GLN A 129 6.93 3.60 -6.61
CA GLN A 129 7.30 3.05 -7.91
C GLN A 129 8.81 2.92 -8.07
N GLU A 130 9.57 3.94 -7.65
CA GLU A 130 11.03 3.90 -7.62
C GLU A 130 11.53 2.73 -6.74
N LEU A 131 10.97 2.58 -5.53
CA LEU A 131 11.30 1.47 -4.64
C LEU A 131 10.98 0.10 -5.26
N ASP A 132 9.79 -0.07 -5.84
CA ASP A 132 9.39 -1.32 -6.50
C ASP A 132 10.32 -1.66 -7.67
N ARG A 133 10.79 -0.66 -8.43
CA ARG A 133 11.79 -0.85 -9.49
C ARG A 133 13.14 -1.27 -8.94
N GLU A 134 13.63 -0.63 -7.87
CA GLU A 134 14.90 -0.97 -7.21
C GLU A 134 14.90 -2.38 -6.59
N LEU A 135 13.72 -2.85 -6.19
CA LEU A 135 13.49 -4.20 -5.69
C LEU A 135 13.27 -5.23 -6.82
N GLY A 136 13.09 -4.78 -8.06
CA GLY A 136 12.82 -5.65 -9.22
C GLY A 136 11.40 -6.24 -9.25
N ILE A 137 10.45 -5.56 -8.62
CA ILE A 137 9.07 -6.03 -8.41
C ILE A 137 8.02 -5.11 -9.05
N GLU A 138 8.45 -4.06 -9.77
CA GLU A 138 7.56 -3.10 -10.44
C GLU A 138 6.51 -3.78 -11.34
N SER A 139 6.85 -4.92 -11.96
CA SER A 139 5.95 -5.68 -12.84
C SER A 139 4.88 -6.50 -12.11
N GLN A 140 4.95 -6.62 -10.79
CA GLN A 140 3.98 -7.38 -9.99
C GLN A 140 2.67 -6.62 -9.79
N LEU A 141 2.72 -5.29 -9.89
CA LEU A 141 1.54 -4.42 -9.80
C LEU A 141 1.37 -3.64 -11.09
N PRO A 142 0.13 -3.37 -11.51
CA PRO A 142 -0.09 -2.48 -12.64
C PRO A 142 0.18 -1.02 -12.23
N TRP A 143 0.83 -0.30 -13.14
CA TRP A 143 1.10 1.13 -13.04
C TRP A 143 0.46 1.87 -14.23
N PRO A 144 0.03 3.13 -14.06
CA PRO A 144 0.00 3.91 -12.82
C PRO A 144 -1.04 3.42 -11.81
N ARG A 145 -0.79 3.61 -10.51
CA ARG A 145 -1.76 3.26 -9.45
C ARG A 145 -2.98 4.19 -9.51
N ARG A 146 -4.17 3.66 -9.19
CA ARG A 146 -5.39 4.45 -9.04
C ARG A 146 -5.56 4.84 -7.57
N VAL A 147 -5.72 6.14 -7.32
CA VAL A 147 -5.76 6.67 -5.95
C VAL A 147 -6.92 7.64 -5.81
N GLY A 148 -7.92 7.29 -5.01
CA GLY A 148 -9.04 8.15 -4.67
C GLY A 148 -8.79 8.88 -3.37
N ILE A 149 -8.90 10.21 -3.35
CA ILE A 149 -8.81 11.02 -2.13
C ILE A 149 -10.14 11.71 -1.84
N GLN A 150 -10.40 11.93 -0.55
CA GLN A 150 -11.65 12.50 -0.03
C GLN A 150 -12.90 11.69 -0.44
N MET A 151 -12.79 10.37 -0.36
CA MET A 151 -13.91 9.50 -0.72
C MET A 151 -14.98 9.48 0.37
N ASN A 152 -16.24 9.65 -0.04
CA ASN A 152 -17.39 9.44 0.83
C ASN A 152 -17.73 7.94 0.83
N ILE A 153 -16.93 7.15 1.53
CA ILE A 153 -17.18 5.72 1.72
C ILE A 153 -18.36 5.59 2.68
N ARG A 154 -19.48 5.01 2.27
CA ARG A 154 -20.58 4.72 3.17
C ARG A 154 -20.33 3.39 3.86
N SER A 155 -20.21 3.40 5.18
CA SER A 155 -20.21 2.19 6.01
C SER A 155 -21.52 1.41 5.83
N GLN A 156 -21.52 0.12 6.20
CA GLN A 156 -22.73 -0.72 6.20
C GLN A 156 -23.87 -0.13 7.06
N GLY A 157 -23.56 0.71 8.05
CA GLY A 157 -24.52 1.45 8.87
C GLY A 157 -25.03 2.76 8.26
N GLY A 158 -24.67 3.08 7.01
CA GLY A 158 -25.08 4.29 6.29
C GLY A 158 -24.31 5.57 6.65
N GLY A 159 -23.43 5.53 7.67
CA GLY A 159 -22.54 6.64 8.00
C GLY A 159 -21.37 6.75 7.02
N ILE A 160 -20.86 7.96 6.80
CA ILE A 160 -19.61 8.15 6.02
C ILE A 160 -18.45 7.69 6.89
N GLU A 161 -17.64 6.77 6.39
CA GLU A 161 -16.40 6.38 7.04
C GLU A 161 -15.40 7.52 6.93
N HIS A 162 -14.94 7.94 8.09
CA HIS A 162 -13.99 9.01 8.24
C HIS A 162 -12.67 8.44 8.74
N SER A 163 -11.58 9.08 8.33
CA SER A 163 -10.24 8.70 8.78
C SER A 163 -9.98 7.21 8.57
N ASN A 164 -10.11 6.77 7.32
CA ASN A 164 -9.76 5.42 6.91
C ASN A 164 -9.06 5.44 5.55
N ALA A 165 -8.22 4.44 5.31
CA ALA A 165 -7.57 4.20 4.03
C ALA A 165 -7.65 2.71 3.73
N HIS A 166 -7.89 2.36 2.46
CA HIS A 166 -8.00 0.97 2.03
C HIS A 166 -7.51 0.79 0.61
N TYR A 167 -6.73 -0.26 0.38
CA TYR A 167 -6.64 -0.89 -0.91
C TYR A 167 -7.89 -1.74 -1.19
N VAL A 168 -8.50 -1.55 -2.36
CA VAL A 168 -9.66 -2.31 -2.83
C VAL A 168 -9.27 -3.16 -4.04
N PRO A 169 -9.11 -4.50 -3.88
CA PRO A 169 -8.68 -5.40 -4.94
C PRO A 169 -9.53 -5.36 -6.20
N GLN A 170 -10.86 -5.26 -6.06
CA GLN A 170 -11.81 -5.26 -7.18
C GLN A 170 -11.52 -4.14 -8.19
N TRP A 171 -11.12 -2.98 -7.69
CA TRP A 171 -10.80 -1.82 -8.53
C TRP A 171 -9.32 -1.57 -8.65
N ASP A 172 -8.49 -2.40 -8.02
CA ASP A 172 -7.06 -2.19 -7.89
C ASP A 172 -6.74 -0.70 -7.63
N ALA A 173 -7.37 -0.17 -6.58
CA ALA A 173 -7.36 1.24 -6.25
C ALA A 173 -7.16 1.43 -4.75
N ILE A 174 -6.46 2.50 -4.38
CA ILE A 174 -6.27 2.92 -2.98
C ILE A 174 -7.21 4.07 -2.71
N LEU A 175 -8.06 3.91 -1.71
CA LEU A 175 -9.12 4.84 -1.35
C LEU A 175 -8.76 5.47 -0.01
N ILE A 176 -8.78 6.80 0.04
CA ILE A 176 -8.47 7.55 1.26
C ILE A 176 -9.64 8.44 1.59
N SER A 177 -10.29 8.15 2.72
CA SER A 177 -11.38 8.95 3.26
C SER A 177 -10.87 10.29 3.81
N PRO A 178 -11.72 11.32 3.88
CA PRO A 178 -11.41 12.55 4.60
C PRO A 178 -10.97 12.25 6.03
N THR A 179 -9.88 12.88 6.47
CA THR A 179 -9.42 12.78 7.86
C THR A 179 -10.18 13.80 8.71
N HIS A 180 -10.86 13.33 9.76
CA HIS A 180 -11.64 14.19 10.69
C HIS A 180 -10.88 14.58 11.96
N PHE A 181 -9.63 14.11 12.09
CA PHE A 181 -8.84 14.30 13.30
C PHE A 181 -7.91 15.49 13.20
N GLU A 182 -7.54 16.04 14.36
CA GLU A 182 -6.47 17.03 14.51
C GLU A 182 -5.06 16.48 14.19
N GLY A 183 -4.95 15.24 13.68
CA GLY A 183 -3.70 14.56 13.35
C GLY A 183 -3.22 14.85 11.93
N LEU A 184 -2.14 14.18 11.54
CA LEU A 184 -1.64 14.22 10.17
C LEU A 184 -2.67 13.59 9.21
N PRO A 185 -3.11 14.30 8.16
CA PRO A 185 -4.00 13.75 7.14
C PRO A 185 -3.42 12.48 6.51
N MET A 186 -4.27 11.47 6.26
CA MET A 186 -3.83 10.19 5.70
C MET A 186 -3.13 10.32 4.35
N ALA A 187 -3.62 11.22 3.50
CA ALA A 187 -3.03 11.49 2.20
C ALA A 187 -1.64 12.19 2.28
N LEU A 188 -1.21 12.63 3.47
CA LEU A 188 0.17 13.07 3.72
C LEU A 188 0.99 12.01 4.45
N ASN A 189 0.37 11.02 5.09
CA ASN A 189 1.08 10.08 5.94
C ASN A 189 1.79 9.02 5.09
N ALA A 190 3.08 9.22 4.88
CA ALA A 190 3.98 8.32 4.13
C ALA A 190 3.82 6.85 4.53
N GLY A 191 3.75 6.55 5.83
CA GLY A 191 3.64 5.18 6.32
C GLY A 191 2.28 4.54 6.02
N ILE A 192 1.18 5.29 6.13
CA ILE A 192 -0.17 4.80 5.75
C ILE A 192 -0.25 4.56 4.24
N ILE A 193 0.27 5.47 3.42
CA ILE A 193 0.24 5.31 1.97
C ILE A 193 1.02 4.07 1.54
N ALA A 194 2.20 3.84 2.12
CA ALA A 194 3.00 2.66 1.86
C ALA A 194 2.36 1.37 2.41
N HIS A 195 1.67 1.45 3.56
CA HIS A 195 0.86 0.35 4.10
C HIS A 195 -0.23 -0.09 3.11
N GLU A 196 -1.02 0.84 2.59
CA GLU A 196 -2.05 0.52 1.58
C GLU A 196 -1.45 0.00 0.27
N HIS A 197 -0.30 0.54 -0.15
CA HIS A 197 0.42 0.02 -1.32
C HIS A 197 0.85 -1.43 -1.13
N PHE A 198 1.31 -1.80 0.06
CA PHE A 198 1.70 -3.18 0.35
C PHE A 198 0.53 -4.16 0.28
N HIS A 199 -0.68 -3.75 0.67
CA HIS A 199 -1.86 -4.60 0.49
C HIS A 199 -2.07 -5.01 -0.96
N ALA A 200 -1.72 -4.16 -1.94
CA ALA A 200 -1.75 -4.52 -3.34
C ALA A 200 -0.75 -5.63 -3.69
N HIS A 201 0.48 -5.55 -3.18
CA HIS A 201 1.49 -6.60 -3.34
C HIS A 201 1.03 -7.92 -2.70
N PHE A 202 0.54 -7.88 -1.46
CA PHE A 202 0.05 -9.07 -0.77
C PHE A 202 -1.15 -9.69 -1.51
N GLN A 203 -2.07 -8.86 -2.02
CA GLN A 203 -3.18 -9.30 -2.84
C GLN A 203 -2.69 -10.01 -4.10
N ALA A 204 -1.79 -9.39 -4.87
CA ALA A 204 -1.30 -9.94 -6.13
C ALA A 204 -0.48 -11.22 -5.95
N MET A 205 0.34 -11.29 -4.90
CA MET A 205 1.29 -12.38 -4.69
C MET A 205 0.74 -13.55 -3.88
N VAL A 206 -0.21 -13.31 -2.96
CA VAL A 206 -0.69 -14.33 -2.02
C VAL A 206 -2.18 -14.55 -2.19
N VAL A 207 -3.02 -13.52 -2.01
CA VAL A 207 -4.48 -13.70 -1.93
C VAL A 207 -5.07 -14.12 -3.28
N ALA A 208 -4.75 -13.43 -4.37
CA ALA A 208 -5.33 -13.70 -5.68
C ALA A 208 -4.99 -15.12 -6.20
N PRO A 209 -3.74 -15.62 -6.08
CA PRO A 209 -3.42 -17.02 -6.37
C PRO A 209 -4.21 -18.03 -5.53
N LEU A 210 -4.44 -17.73 -4.24
CA LEU A 210 -5.20 -18.60 -3.34
C LEU A 210 -6.72 -18.50 -3.54
N ALA A 211 -7.21 -17.44 -4.18
CA ALA A 211 -8.65 -17.21 -4.32
C ALA A 211 -9.36 -18.35 -5.05
N GLN A 212 -8.67 -19.01 -5.98
CA GLN A 212 -9.18 -20.15 -6.74
C GLN A 212 -9.31 -21.43 -5.88
N SER A 213 -8.46 -21.62 -4.87
CA SER A 213 -8.43 -22.83 -4.04
C SER A 213 -9.20 -22.67 -2.71
N TRP A 214 -9.13 -21.49 -2.09
CA TRP A 214 -9.58 -21.25 -0.72
C TRP A 214 -10.81 -20.32 -0.60
N ILE A 215 -10.96 -19.34 -1.50
CA ILE A 215 -11.94 -18.24 -1.34
C ILE A 215 -13.26 -18.52 -2.09
N GLN A 216 -13.22 -19.10 -3.29
CA GLN A 216 -14.44 -19.40 -4.05
C GLN A 216 -15.42 -20.38 -3.37
N LYS A 217 -14.98 -21.14 -2.35
CA LYS A 217 -15.83 -22.14 -1.67
C LYS A 217 -16.69 -21.61 -0.51
N GLY A 218 -16.66 -20.32 -0.17
CA GLY A 218 -17.70 -19.79 0.75
C GLY A 218 -17.50 -18.38 1.27
N GLY A 219 -17.85 -17.36 0.47
CA GLY A 219 -17.93 -15.96 0.90
C GLY A 219 -16.57 -15.28 1.07
N GLY A 220 -16.48 -14.00 0.70
CA GLY A 220 -15.26 -13.19 0.86
C GLY A 220 -14.95 -12.86 2.33
N GLU A 221 -13.88 -12.08 2.57
CA GLU A 221 -13.44 -11.69 3.92
C GLU A 221 -14.52 -11.01 4.76
N ASP A 222 -15.45 -10.28 4.14
CA ASP A 222 -16.55 -9.59 4.82
C ASP A 222 -17.63 -10.54 5.40
N GLY A 223 -17.73 -11.77 4.89
CA GLY A 223 -18.65 -12.79 5.44
C GLY A 223 -18.10 -13.48 6.69
N LEU A 224 -16.77 -13.40 6.90
CA LEU A 224 -16.05 -14.15 7.93
C LEU A 224 -16.49 -13.78 9.35
N GLU A 225 -16.81 -12.51 9.59
CA GLU A 225 -17.18 -12.02 10.93
C GLU A 225 -18.48 -12.69 11.40
N SER A 226 -19.50 -12.70 10.54
CA SER A 226 -20.80 -13.34 10.82
C SER A 226 -20.71 -14.87 10.96
N GLU A 227 -19.77 -15.51 10.25
CA GLU A 227 -19.55 -16.96 10.34
C GLU A 227 -18.85 -17.36 11.63
N ILE A 228 -17.95 -16.52 12.17
CA ILE A 228 -17.20 -16.82 13.39
C ILE A 228 -18.08 -16.62 14.63
N GLU A 229 -18.88 -15.56 14.68
CA GLU A 229 -19.67 -15.22 15.88
C GLU A 229 -20.72 -16.29 16.24
N ASN A 230 -21.14 -17.11 15.28
CA ASN A 230 -22.23 -18.08 15.46
C ASN A 230 -21.77 -19.55 15.65
N GLN A 231 -20.47 -19.84 15.79
CA GLN A 231 -19.97 -21.22 15.87
C GLN A 231 -19.24 -21.53 17.18
N SER A 232 -19.60 -22.65 17.81
CA SER A 232 -18.93 -23.17 19.02
C SER A 232 -17.52 -23.68 18.75
N GLU A 233 -17.23 -24.05 17.50
CA GLU A 233 -15.93 -24.53 17.05
C GLU A 233 -15.49 -23.77 15.80
N LEU A 234 -14.27 -23.22 15.85
CA LEU A 234 -13.66 -22.56 14.70
C LEU A 234 -13.12 -23.61 13.74
N LYS A 235 -13.58 -23.56 12.49
CA LYS A 235 -13.05 -24.42 11.42
C LYS A 235 -11.65 -23.96 11.03
N ALA A 236 -10.82 -24.88 10.54
CA ALA A 236 -9.47 -24.58 10.05
C ALA A 236 -9.45 -23.42 9.05
N ARG A 237 -10.41 -23.39 8.12
CA ARG A 237 -10.62 -22.29 7.17
C ARG A 237 -10.75 -20.92 7.84
N GLN A 238 -11.53 -20.80 8.92
CA GLN A 238 -11.72 -19.52 9.62
C GLN A 238 -10.44 -19.06 10.30
N ILE A 239 -9.72 -19.99 10.94
CA ILE A 239 -8.41 -19.72 11.55
C ILE A 239 -7.44 -19.24 10.47
N ASN A 240 -7.39 -19.92 9.34
CA ASN A 240 -6.50 -19.60 8.23
C ASN A 240 -6.77 -18.21 7.64
N LEU A 241 -8.04 -17.83 7.47
CA LEU A 241 -8.40 -16.49 6.99
C LEU A 241 -8.01 -15.39 7.99
N LEU A 242 -8.21 -15.63 9.29
CA LEU A 242 -7.77 -14.68 10.33
C LEU A 242 -6.25 -14.53 10.38
N LEU A 243 -5.51 -15.63 10.17
CA LEU A 243 -4.05 -15.61 10.06
C LEU A 243 -3.60 -14.88 8.80
N LEU A 244 -4.24 -15.12 7.66
CA LEU A 244 -3.93 -14.43 6.41
C LEU A 244 -4.13 -12.92 6.54
N ARG A 245 -5.22 -12.49 7.18
CA ARG A 245 -5.45 -11.08 7.52
C ARG A 245 -4.38 -10.52 8.45
N ALA A 246 -4.03 -11.26 9.51
CA ALA A 246 -2.98 -10.84 10.44
C ALA A 246 -1.63 -10.65 9.75
N TRP A 247 -1.28 -11.56 8.84
CA TRP A 247 -0.06 -11.47 8.04
C TRP A 247 -0.09 -10.27 7.11
N ASN A 248 -1.18 -10.08 6.37
CA ASN A 248 -1.36 -8.95 5.48
C ASN A 248 -1.18 -7.60 6.23
N GLU A 249 -1.91 -7.40 7.32
CA GLU A 249 -1.86 -6.19 8.15
C GLU A 249 -0.50 -5.96 8.81
N GLY A 250 0.11 -7.01 9.37
CA GLY A 250 1.41 -6.90 10.03
C GLY A 250 2.55 -6.61 9.07
N MET A 251 2.54 -7.25 7.90
CA MET A 251 3.55 -6.98 6.88
C MET A 251 3.35 -5.61 6.22
N ALA A 252 2.11 -5.15 6.07
CA ALA A 252 1.80 -3.80 5.62
C ALA A 252 2.29 -2.74 6.62
N ASP A 253 2.11 -2.96 7.93
CA ASP A 253 2.67 -2.09 8.99
C ASP A 253 4.20 -2.02 8.89
N PHE A 254 4.86 -3.16 8.71
CA PHE A 254 6.30 -3.21 8.54
C PHE A 254 6.77 -2.51 7.26
N TRP A 255 6.08 -2.69 6.13
CA TRP A 255 6.39 -1.99 4.88
C TRP A 255 6.20 -0.48 5.01
N GLY A 256 5.14 -0.05 5.69
CA GLY A 256 4.92 1.36 6.04
C GLY A 256 6.10 1.96 6.79
N TYR A 257 6.72 1.19 7.70
CA TYR A 257 7.94 1.60 8.40
C TYR A 257 9.19 1.55 7.54
N LEU A 258 9.38 0.52 6.70
CA LEU A 258 10.52 0.46 5.78
C LEU A 258 10.55 1.72 4.90
N TYR A 259 9.40 2.08 4.36
CA TYR A 259 9.24 3.27 3.53
C TYR A 259 9.43 4.58 4.33
N SER A 260 8.69 4.77 5.42
CA SER A 260 8.66 6.06 6.12
C SER A 260 9.81 6.28 7.10
N GLY A 261 10.46 5.22 7.59
CA GLY A 261 11.41 5.28 8.71
C GLY A 261 10.78 5.56 10.08
N ASP A 262 9.48 5.84 10.15
CA ASP A 262 8.80 6.25 11.37
C ASP A 262 8.09 5.06 12.02
N PRO A 263 8.51 4.54 13.18
CA PRO A 263 7.85 3.40 13.83
C PRO A 263 6.51 3.76 14.49
N THR A 264 6.14 5.05 14.49
CA THR A 264 4.93 5.62 15.10
C THR A 264 3.98 6.24 14.08
N PHE A 265 4.20 6.01 12.78
CA PHE A 265 3.45 6.68 11.71
C PHE A 265 1.92 6.60 11.87
N MET A 266 1.39 5.48 12.39
CA MET A 266 -0.06 5.33 12.66
C MET A 266 -0.54 6.33 13.74
N ASP A 267 0.23 6.57 14.80
CA ASP A 267 -0.17 7.47 15.89
C ASP A 267 -0.27 8.93 15.44
N LYS A 268 0.50 9.33 14.40
CA LYS A 268 0.47 10.69 13.85
C LYS A 268 -0.88 11.05 13.24
N THR A 269 -1.57 10.09 12.64
CA THR A 269 -2.92 10.28 12.09
C THR A 269 -4.01 10.01 13.11
N TYR A 270 -3.89 8.93 13.89
CA TYR A 270 -4.97 8.45 14.76
C TYR A 270 -4.88 8.92 16.23
N LYS A 271 -4.02 9.91 16.55
CA LYS A 271 -3.85 10.54 17.88
C LYS A 271 -4.20 9.65 19.07
N ASN A 272 -3.43 8.57 19.25
CA ASN A 272 -3.52 7.58 20.34
C ASN A 272 -4.53 6.43 20.19
N GLU A 273 -5.41 6.42 19.19
CA GLU A 273 -6.36 5.31 19.00
C GLU A 273 -5.65 4.02 18.56
N MET A 274 -4.54 4.15 17.84
CA MET A 274 -3.77 3.04 17.27
C MET A 274 -2.44 2.76 18.00
N LYS A 275 -2.33 3.15 19.28
CA LYS A 275 -1.13 2.86 20.11
C LYS A 275 -0.72 1.40 20.07
N GLY A 276 -1.68 0.49 19.90
CA GLY A 276 -1.45 -0.94 19.81
C GLY A 276 -0.65 -1.38 18.59
N ARG A 277 -0.54 -0.56 17.54
CA ARG A 277 0.14 -0.85 16.26
C ARG A 277 1.53 -0.23 16.13
N ARG A 278 1.97 0.63 17.06
CA ARG A 278 3.33 1.18 17.03
C ARG A 278 4.39 0.10 17.02
N LEU A 279 5.47 0.33 16.29
CA LEU A 279 6.57 -0.61 16.09
C LEU A 279 7.75 -0.37 17.04
N ASP A 280 7.80 0.77 17.72
CA ASP A 280 8.80 1.10 18.75
C ASP A 280 8.51 0.45 20.12
N LYS A 281 7.45 -0.36 20.18
CA LYS A 281 7.09 -1.14 21.36
C LYS A 281 7.78 -2.50 21.34
N GLY A 282 8.05 -3.04 22.52
CA GLY A 282 8.59 -4.38 22.67
C GLY A 282 7.75 -5.44 21.95
N SER A 283 8.43 -6.43 21.38
CA SER A 283 7.79 -7.60 20.79
C SER A 283 7.27 -8.52 21.89
N PHE A 284 6.03 -9.00 21.74
CA PHE A 284 5.43 -10.00 22.63
C PHE A 284 5.61 -11.39 22.06
N LEU A 285 5.50 -12.40 22.92
CA LEU A 285 5.47 -13.81 22.54
C LEU A 285 4.47 -14.05 21.40
N PHE A 286 4.93 -14.77 20.40
CA PHE A 286 4.15 -15.21 19.27
C PHE A 286 3.35 -16.45 19.69
N PRO A 287 2.01 -16.43 19.56
CA PRO A 287 1.22 -17.59 19.95
C PRO A 287 1.49 -18.73 18.97
N ASN A 288 1.65 -19.94 19.49
CA ASN A 288 1.48 -21.13 18.68
C ASN A 288 0.01 -21.35 18.33
N ARG A 289 -0.28 -22.34 17.49
CA ARG A 289 -1.66 -22.61 17.04
C ARG A 289 -2.65 -22.74 18.20
N ASN A 290 -2.33 -23.53 19.22
CA ASN A 290 -3.22 -23.74 20.35
C ASN A 290 -3.44 -22.44 21.15
N GLY A 291 -2.37 -21.68 21.39
CA GLY A 291 -2.46 -20.38 22.04
C GLY A 291 -3.29 -19.36 21.25
N PHE A 292 -3.18 -19.36 19.93
CA PHE A 292 -3.96 -18.49 19.05
C PHE A 292 -5.45 -18.87 19.06
N VAL A 293 -5.77 -20.15 18.91
CA VAL A 293 -7.15 -20.66 18.98
C VAL A 293 -7.77 -20.39 20.36
N TYR A 294 -7.00 -20.58 21.43
CA TYR A 294 -7.45 -20.25 22.78
C TYR A 294 -7.77 -18.76 22.94
N GLN A 295 -6.92 -17.87 22.43
CA GLN A 295 -7.17 -16.42 22.43
C GLN A 295 -8.41 -16.02 21.60
N LEU A 296 -8.65 -16.70 20.47
CA LEU A 296 -9.86 -16.48 19.68
C LEU A 296 -11.12 -16.87 20.46
N LYS A 297 -11.15 -18.07 21.04
CA LYS A 297 -12.28 -18.56 21.84
C LYS A 297 -12.54 -17.68 23.07
N GLY A 298 -11.50 -17.25 23.77
CA GLY A 298 -11.63 -16.43 24.97
C GLY A 298 -12.08 -14.98 24.72
N LYS A 299 -11.94 -14.47 23.50
CA LYS A 299 -12.42 -13.12 23.13
C LYS A 299 -13.83 -13.13 22.55
N ALA A 300 -14.20 -14.19 21.82
CA ALA A 300 -15.56 -14.38 21.30
C ALA A 300 -16.63 -14.32 22.41
N THR A 301 -16.28 -14.65 23.66
CA THR A 301 -17.17 -14.63 24.82
C THR A 301 -17.26 -13.28 25.54
N GLN A 302 -16.49 -12.26 25.13
CA GLN A 302 -16.51 -10.92 25.74
C GLN A 302 -17.36 -9.95 24.91
N GLU A 303 -18.66 -10.21 24.80
CA GLU A 303 -19.63 -9.29 24.21
C GLU A 303 -19.54 -7.90 24.85
N GLY A 304 -19.60 -6.84 24.03
CA GLY A 304 -19.66 -5.45 24.49
C GLY A 304 -18.33 -4.68 24.60
N ARG A 305 -17.17 -5.32 24.39
CA ARG A 305 -15.90 -4.58 24.26
C ARG A 305 -15.65 -4.17 22.81
N ARG A 306 -15.21 -2.92 22.61
CA ARG A 306 -14.81 -2.33 21.30
C ARG A 306 -13.79 -3.16 20.51
N CYS A 307 -13.14 -4.16 21.13
CA CYS A 307 -12.14 -5.03 20.52
C CYS A 307 -12.32 -6.53 20.90
N GLY A 308 -13.56 -6.97 21.14
CA GLY A 308 -13.89 -8.38 21.42
C GLY A 308 -13.92 -9.29 20.19
N ARG A 309 -13.90 -8.72 18.98
CA ARG A 309 -14.11 -9.48 17.74
C ARG A 309 -12.83 -10.19 17.25
N PRO A 310 -12.95 -11.33 16.54
CA PRO A 310 -11.82 -12.07 15.96
C PRO A 310 -10.88 -11.20 15.12
N ILE A 311 -11.42 -10.24 14.37
CA ILE A 311 -10.67 -9.25 13.57
C ILE A 311 -9.69 -8.46 14.44
N CYS A 312 -10.09 -8.12 15.66
CA CYS A 312 -9.22 -7.39 16.58
C CYS A 312 -7.99 -8.23 17.00
N LEU A 313 -8.13 -9.56 17.06
CA LEU A 313 -7.01 -10.44 17.30
C LEU A 313 -6.06 -10.51 16.09
N SER A 314 -6.58 -10.48 14.86
CA SER A 314 -5.71 -10.45 13.67
C SER A 314 -4.85 -9.19 13.63
N TYR A 315 -5.41 -8.02 13.98
CA TYR A 315 -4.63 -6.77 14.12
C TYR A 315 -3.54 -6.87 15.19
N GLN A 316 -3.85 -7.47 16.35
CA GLN A 316 -2.87 -7.66 17.42
C GLN A 316 -1.75 -8.59 17.01
N LEU A 317 -2.08 -9.70 16.33
CA LEU A 317 -1.08 -10.62 15.80
C LEU A 317 -0.24 -9.95 14.71
N GLY A 318 -0.85 -9.24 13.77
CA GLY A 318 -0.16 -8.47 12.75
C GLY A 318 0.83 -7.47 13.33
N SER A 319 0.42 -6.71 14.36
CA SER A 319 1.31 -5.79 15.07
C SER A 319 2.54 -6.49 15.69
N ARG A 320 2.39 -7.74 16.16
CA ARG A 320 3.52 -8.53 16.67
C ARG A 320 4.47 -8.96 15.55
N ILE A 321 3.93 -9.38 14.40
CA ILE A 321 4.71 -9.70 13.20
C ILE A 321 5.52 -8.49 12.76
N ALA A 322 4.87 -7.34 12.67
CA ALA A 322 5.49 -6.10 12.23
C ALA A 322 6.68 -5.70 13.13
N ARG A 323 6.49 -5.79 14.46
CA ARG A 323 7.56 -5.54 15.44
C ARG A 323 8.70 -6.54 15.35
N LEU A 324 8.39 -7.82 15.15
CA LEU A 324 9.42 -8.84 15.01
C LEU A 324 10.29 -8.58 13.77
N LEU A 325 9.65 -8.25 12.64
CA LEU A 325 10.35 -7.90 11.40
C LEU A 325 11.20 -6.63 11.56
N LYS A 326 10.67 -5.60 12.23
CA LYS A 326 11.40 -4.37 12.56
C LYS A 326 12.59 -4.64 13.47
N ASN A 327 12.42 -5.41 14.53
CA ASN A 327 13.51 -5.78 15.44
C ASN A 327 14.58 -6.62 14.73
N ALA A 328 14.19 -7.51 13.80
CA ALA A 328 15.13 -8.26 12.99
C ALA A 328 15.98 -7.33 12.10
N MET A 329 15.36 -6.32 11.47
CA MET A 329 16.08 -5.30 10.70
C MET A 329 17.02 -4.47 11.59
N ASP A 330 16.56 -4.06 12.78
CA ASP A 330 17.38 -3.30 13.73
C ASP A 330 18.65 -4.07 14.14
N ILE A 331 18.53 -5.39 14.36
CA ILE A 331 19.68 -6.25 14.67
C ILE A 331 20.69 -6.26 13.52
N GLU A 332 20.24 -6.27 12.26
CA GLU A 332 21.13 -6.27 11.09
C GLU A 332 21.94 -4.98 10.93
N VAL A 333 21.41 -3.83 11.34
CA VAL A 333 22.13 -2.55 11.30
C VAL A 333 23.07 -2.36 12.48
N GLY A 334 23.29 -3.40 13.29
CA GLY A 334 24.11 -3.36 14.50
C GLY A 334 23.38 -2.78 15.71
N GLY A 335 22.06 -2.64 15.64
CA GLY A 335 21.22 -2.26 16.77
C GLY A 335 21.22 -3.35 17.85
N LYS A 336 21.39 -2.95 19.11
CA LYS A 336 21.01 -3.81 20.24
C LYS A 336 19.48 -3.85 20.31
N PHE A 337 18.92 -4.87 20.96
CA PHE A 337 17.48 -5.11 21.14
C PHE A 337 16.69 -3.97 21.85
N LEU A 338 17.31 -2.83 22.12
CA LEU A 338 16.73 -1.68 22.77
C LEU A 338 16.23 -0.68 21.72
N PRO A 339 15.15 0.06 22.01
CA PRO A 339 14.65 1.09 21.11
C PRO A 339 15.82 2.00 20.74
N LEU A 340 16.11 2.05 19.44
CA LEU A 340 17.14 2.90 18.89
C LEU A 340 16.80 4.34 19.26
N GLY A 341 17.40 4.84 20.34
CA GLY A 341 17.72 6.26 20.39
C GLY A 341 18.66 6.54 19.21
N ASN A 342 18.62 7.76 18.67
CA ASN A 342 19.35 8.22 17.47
C ASN A 342 20.90 8.10 17.53
N GLY A 343 21.46 7.24 18.38
CA GLY A 343 22.89 6.99 18.52
C GLY A 343 23.46 6.15 17.38
N GLY A 344 23.84 6.82 16.29
CA GLY A 344 25.02 6.44 15.51
C GLY A 344 24.89 5.34 14.44
N ILE A 345 23.68 4.97 14.02
CA ILE A 345 23.54 4.14 12.81
C ILE A 345 23.82 5.02 11.60
N ASP A 346 24.79 4.62 10.76
CA ASP A 346 25.04 5.26 9.47
C ASP A 346 23.76 5.20 8.61
N PRO A 347 23.22 6.35 8.15
CA PRO A 347 22.04 6.38 7.29
C PRO A 347 22.13 5.46 6.07
N LYS A 348 23.34 5.28 5.50
CA LYS A 348 23.54 4.36 4.37
C LYS A 348 23.32 2.90 4.77
N ASN A 349 23.79 2.51 5.96
CA ASN A 349 23.60 1.15 6.47
C ASN A 349 22.12 0.88 6.75
N LEU A 350 21.39 1.88 7.28
CA LEU A 350 19.96 1.79 7.50
C LEU A 350 19.19 1.61 6.18
N GLU A 351 19.50 2.42 5.18
CA GLU A 351 18.86 2.35 3.87
C GLU A 351 19.11 0.99 3.18
N GLU A 352 20.34 0.48 3.22
CA GLU A 352 20.65 -0.84 2.68
C GLU A 352 19.95 -1.97 3.46
N ALA A 353 19.82 -1.85 4.78
CA ALA A 353 19.08 -2.83 5.58
C ALA A 353 17.57 -2.80 5.29
N LYS A 354 17.00 -1.61 5.07
CA LYS A 354 15.61 -1.47 4.61
C LYS A 354 15.40 -2.18 3.27
N LYS A 355 16.29 -1.95 2.29
CA LYS A 355 16.22 -2.62 0.98
C LYS A 355 16.37 -4.13 1.08
N ARG A 356 17.32 -4.63 1.88
CA ARG A 356 17.45 -6.08 2.13
C ARG A 356 16.21 -6.67 2.77
N SER A 357 15.65 -6.00 3.79
CA SER A 357 14.43 -6.43 4.47
C SER A 357 13.22 -6.44 3.54
N ALA A 358 13.08 -5.43 2.68
CA ALA A 358 12.04 -5.38 1.66
C ALA A 358 12.17 -6.56 0.66
N ARG A 359 13.38 -6.82 0.14
CA ARG A 359 13.63 -7.98 -0.75
C ARG A 359 13.31 -9.30 -0.07
N ARG A 360 13.68 -9.45 1.20
CA ARG A 360 13.39 -10.64 2.00
C ARG A 360 11.89 -10.83 2.17
N LEU A 361 11.17 -9.77 2.53
CA LEU A 361 9.72 -9.81 2.70
C LEU A 361 9.03 -10.28 1.41
N ILE A 362 9.34 -9.65 0.27
CA ILE A 362 8.73 -9.99 -1.02
C ILE A 362 9.08 -11.42 -1.46
N SER A 363 10.33 -11.84 -1.29
CA SER A 363 10.74 -13.23 -1.56
C SER A 363 10.00 -14.22 -0.64
N GLY A 364 9.76 -13.82 0.61
CA GLY A 364 8.97 -14.57 1.58
C GLY A 364 7.51 -14.71 1.17
N LEU A 365 6.88 -13.67 0.59
CA LEU A 365 5.51 -13.75 0.08
C LEU A 365 5.37 -14.81 -1.01
N ALA A 366 6.33 -14.88 -1.94
CA ALA A 366 6.31 -15.88 -3.01
C ALA A 366 6.37 -17.31 -2.44
N ARG A 367 7.21 -17.57 -1.43
CA ARG A 367 7.28 -18.87 -0.77
C ARG A 367 6.06 -19.16 0.10
N LEU A 368 5.55 -18.17 0.82
CA LEU A 368 4.32 -18.28 1.61
C LEU A 368 3.15 -18.72 0.75
N LYS A 369 2.99 -18.14 -0.45
CA LYS A 369 2.01 -18.58 -1.44
C LYS A 369 2.19 -20.06 -1.80
N GLU A 370 3.41 -20.51 -2.12
CA GLU A 370 3.69 -21.92 -2.45
C GLU A 370 3.39 -22.87 -1.28
N SER A 371 3.69 -22.47 -0.05
CA SER A 371 3.40 -23.25 1.15
C SER A 371 1.89 -23.31 1.43
N LEU A 372 1.17 -22.20 1.27
CA LEU A 372 -0.29 -22.17 1.44
C LEU A 372 -1.04 -22.98 0.38
N LEU A 373 -0.54 -23.05 -0.86
CA LEU A 373 -1.13 -23.88 -1.92
C LEU A 373 -1.02 -25.38 -1.64
N LYS A 374 -0.08 -25.81 -0.80
CA LYS A 374 0.11 -27.21 -0.40
C LYS A 374 -0.75 -27.63 0.78
N ILE A 375 -1.29 -26.67 1.53
CA ILE A 375 -2.08 -26.95 2.72
C ILE A 375 -3.51 -27.26 2.30
N GLU A 376 -4.01 -28.42 2.71
CA GLU A 376 -5.38 -28.83 2.44
C GLU A 376 -6.37 -27.95 3.22
N ASN A 377 -7.58 -27.76 2.68
CA ASN A 377 -8.58 -26.83 3.24
C ASN A 377 -9.01 -27.16 4.69
N GLU A 378 -8.77 -28.39 5.15
CA GLU A 378 -9.12 -28.87 6.49
C GLU A 378 -7.98 -28.70 7.51
N GLU A 379 -6.77 -28.38 7.04
CA GLU A 379 -5.61 -28.16 7.89
C GLU A 379 -5.48 -26.68 8.28
N SER A 380 -5.23 -26.44 9.56
CA SER A 380 -5.01 -25.09 10.07
C SER A 380 -3.54 -24.75 9.98
N VAL A 381 -3.24 -23.61 9.38
CA VAL A 381 -1.87 -23.12 9.25
C VAL A 381 -1.32 -22.69 10.62
N GLN A 382 -0.02 -22.87 10.82
CA GLN A 382 0.69 -22.35 11.98
C GLN A 382 0.77 -20.82 11.90
N PRO A 383 0.50 -20.08 12.99
CA PRO A 383 0.60 -18.63 12.98
C PRO A 383 1.96 -18.11 12.49
N GLY A 384 3.04 -18.86 12.79
CA GLY A 384 4.42 -18.48 12.48
C GLY A 384 4.87 -18.78 11.05
N LEU A 385 4.05 -19.45 10.22
CA LEU A 385 4.47 -19.88 8.88
C LEU A 385 4.99 -18.71 8.04
N ALA A 386 4.29 -17.59 8.03
CA ALA A 386 4.70 -16.41 7.28
C ALA A 386 6.11 -15.91 7.65
N LEU A 387 6.45 -15.91 8.94
CA LEU A 387 7.77 -15.51 9.42
C LEU A 387 8.84 -16.52 9.03
N GLN A 388 8.52 -17.82 9.11
CA GLN A 388 9.39 -18.88 8.58
C GLN A 388 9.70 -18.61 7.13
N GLU A 389 8.68 -18.42 6.29
CA GLU A 389 8.88 -18.19 4.86
C GLU A 389 9.68 -16.94 4.55
N ILE A 390 9.56 -15.87 5.35
CA ILE A 390 10.39 -14.67 5.21
C ILE A 390 11.86 -14.98 5.49
N PHE A 391 12.18 -15.67 6.58
CA PHE A 391 13.57 -15.89 7.01
C PHE A 391 14.23 -17.15 6.42
N LEU A 392 13.46 -18.06 5.80
CA LEU A 392 13.96 -19.35 5.27
C LEU A 392 15.00 -19.21 4.14
N SER A 393 15.08 -18.07 3.45
CA SER A 393 16.11 -17.85 2.42
C SER A 393 17.51 -17.59 2.98
N GLU A 394 17.62 -17.34 4.29
CA GLU A 394 18.90 -17.00 4.91
C GLU A 394 19.68 -18.27 5.25
N LYS A 395 20.87 -18.40 4.67
CA LYS A 395 21.76 -19.53 4.97
C LYS A 395 22.27 -19.52 6.41
N GLN A 396 22.41 -18.32 6.99
CA GLN A 396 22.89 -18.11 8.34
C GLN A 396 22.22 -16.87 8.91
N LEU A 397 21.63 -17.01 10.10
CA LEU A 397 21.02 -15.90 10.82
C LEU A 397 21.99 -15.40 11.90
N PRO A 398 22.09 -14.08 12.16
CA PRO A 398 22.84 -13.55 13.29
C PRO A 398 22.39 -14.18 14.62
N SER A 399 23.31 -14.39 15.57
CA SER A 399 23.00 -14.99 16.88
C SER A 399 21.88 -14.25 17.63
N GLU A 400 21.85 -12.93 17.50
CA GLU A 400 20.89 -12.03 18.12
C GLU A 400 19.50 -12.22 17.50
N LEU A 401 19.45 -12.43 16.18
CA LEU A 401 18.21 -12.76 15.48
C LEU A 401 17.73 -14.16 15.86
N CYS A 402 18.63 -15.13 16.00
CA CYS A 402 18.30 -16.45 16.51
C CYS A 402 17.72 -16.41 17.93
N LYS A 403 18.33 -15.62 18.84
CA LYS A 403 17.79 -15.38 20.18
C LYS A 403 16.40 -14.73 20.11
N LEU A 404 16.21 -13.74 19.24
CA LEU A 404 14.91 -13.11 19.02
C LEU A 404 13.86 -14.12 18.54
N LEU A 405 14.17 -14.95 17.54
CA LEU A 405 13.25 -15.95 17.01
C LEU A 405 12.93 -17.04 18.05
N TYR A 406 13.92 -17.46 18.84
CA TYR A 406 13.74 -18.40 19.95
C TYR A 406 12.82 -17.83 21.03
N VAL A 407 13.03 -16.57 21.43
CA VAL A 407 12.19 -15.91 22.44
C VAL A 407 10.81 -15.58 21.89
N ALA A 408 10.69 -15.30 20.59
CA ALA A 408 9.41 -14.95 19.98
C ALA A 408 8.51 -16.18 19.79
N GLY A 409 9.03 -17.33 19.39
CA GLY A 409 8.23 -18.52 19.10
C GLY A 409 8.19 -19.54 20.23
N ASP A 410 7.51 -20.66 19.95
CA ASP A 410 7.69 -21.89 20.72
C ASP A 410 8.80 -22.76 20.12
N ASN A 411 9.05 -23.92 20.73
CA ASN A 411 10.08 -24.83 20.27
C ASN A 411 9.83 -25.28 18.81
N GLU A 412 8.59 -25.56 18.42
CA GLU A 412 8.24 -25.98 17.05
C GLU A 412 8.60 -24.89 16.04
N PHE A 413 8.25 -23.63 16.32
CA PHE A 413 8.63 -22.50 15.49
C PHE A 413 10.16 -22.37 15.34
N PHE A 414 10.90 -22.53 16.44
CA PHE A 414 12.36 -22.39 16.43
C PHE A 414 13.08 -23.53 15.72
N GLU A 415 12.57 -24.76 15.76
CA GLU A 415 13.20 -25.91 15.10
C GLU A 415 13.40 -25.67 13.58
N HIS A 416 12.51 -24.92 12.93
CA HIS A 416 12.67 -24.54 11.52
C HIS A 416 13.88 -23.63 11.25
N PHE A 417 14.31 -22.86 12.25
CA PHE A 417 15.48 -21.98 12.15
C PHE A 417 16.75 -22.60 12.71
N ARG A 418 16.65 -23.76 13.36
CA ARG A 418 17.77 -24.37 14.08
C ARG A 418 18.98 -24.57 13.18
N SER A 419 18.81 -25.05 11.96
CA SER A 419 19.92 -25.23 11.01
C SER A 419 20.61 -23.90 10.65
N ALA A 420 19.83 -22.83 10.46
CA ALA A 420 20.34 -21.48 10.18
C ALA A 420 20.99 -20.80 11.42
N CYS A 421 20.66 -21.28 12.63
CA CYS A 421 21.11 -20.75 13.90
C CYS A 421 22.26 -21.53 14.57
N VAL A 422 22.41 -22.82 14.29
CA VAL A 422 23.42 -23.70 14.90
C VAL A 422 24.84 -23.28 14.55
N ASN A 423 25.06 -22.66 13.39
CA ASN A 423 26.37 -22.13 13.00
C ASN A 423 26.69 -20.75 13.61
N SER A 424 25.78 -20.21 14.42
CA SER A 424 25.87 -18.87 15.01
C SER A 424 25.91 -18.90 16.54
N ALA A 425 25.82 -20.08 17.16
CA ALA A 425 25.91 -20.20 18.61
C ALA A 425 27.34 -19.82 19.06
N PRO A 426 27.52 -18.80 19.91
CA PRO A 426 28.81 -18.61 20.57
C PRO A 426 29.06 -19.84 21.44
N ASN A 427 30.25 -20.45 21.31
CA ASN A 427 30.73 -21.47 22.24
C ASN A 427 30.66 -20.98 23.70
#